data_AF-A0A820SAG7-F1
#
_entry.id   AF-A0A820SAG7-F1
#
_cell.length_a   1.000
_cell.length_b   1.000
_cell.length_c   1.000
_cell.angle_alpha   90.00
_cell.angle_beta   90.00
_cell.angle_gamma   90.00
#
_symmetry.space_group_name_H-M   'P 1'
#
loop_
_entity.id
_entity.type
_entity.pdbx_description
1 polymer ?
#
loop_
_entity_poly.entity_id
_entity_poly.type
_entity_poly.pdbx_seq_one_letter_code
_entity_poly.pdbx_strand_id
1 'polypeptide(L)'
;MVAFALMFYFVISAILQYYAYPTQTKVEVRLDRTMIFPAVTVCSGNSYRYDKINASLVSFFNRLMSPNATFDQNLLNSLVIPLVVDLFSRNQTEELVSVGFQLSDMLLSCTYNGLNCADVFTQSISAALGNCFTFNWKTSTKLFTISDFGEDIVLKEGLSMTFYIPQEVFFPSSWFDVGLIILLHDNDELPMPNENGLYLQPATSHLITYRKSETTFLPSPYTNCTSNVRDDLRALYKTTFLDSTMSTKIAYSESLCLELCEQTYIFSQCSCILPMPFFA
;
A
#
# COMPACT_ATOMS: atom_id res chain seq x y z
N MET A 1 -15.31 34.10 55.62
CA MET A 1 -14.88 32.69 55.51
C MET A 1 -15.51 31.99 54.30
N VAL A 2 -16.82 32.05 54.10
CA VAL A 2 -17.51 31.40 52.94
C VAL A 2 -17.00 31.88 51.57
N ALA A 3 -16.80 33.18 51.38
CA ALA A 3 -16.31 33.73 50.11
C ALA A 3 -14.91 33.20 49.73
N PHE A 4 -14.00 33.06 50.70
CA PHE A 4 -12.67 32.49 50.47
C PHE A 4 -12.74 31.01 50.10
N ALA A 5 -13.61 30.22 50.76
CA ALA A 5 -13.79 28.81 50.44
C ALA A 5 -14.34 28.60 49.01
N LEU A 6 -15.32 29.42 48.60
CA LEU A 6 -15.85 29.41 47.23
C LEU A 6 -14.77 29.81 46.21
N MET A 7 -13.97 30.83 46.53
CA MET A 7 -12.85 31.24 45.67
C MET A 7 -11.86 30.10 45.47
N PHE A 8 -11.43 29.42 46.54
CA PHE A 8 -10.52 28.27 46.43
C PHE A 8 -11.13 27.12 45.63
N TYR A 9 -12.42 26.84 45.81
CA TYR A 9 -13.12 25.81 45.02
C TYR A 9 -13.08 26.12 43.52
N PHE A 10 -13.45 27.34 43.11
CA PHE A 10 -13.43 27.72 41.70
C PHE A 10 -12.01 27.73 41.10
N VAL A 11 -11.01 28.18 41.87
CA VAL A 11 -9.61 28.16 41.42
C VAL A 11 -9.12 26.72 41.21
N ILE A 12 -9.36 25.82 42.19
CA ILE A 12 -8.99 24.41 42.06
C ILE A 12 -9.72 23.77 40.88
N SER A 13 -11.03 24.02 40.74
CA SER A 13 -11.82 23.52 39.62
C SER A 13 -11.28 23.99 38.27
N ALA A 14 -10.91 25.27 38.15
CA ALA A 14 -10.34 25.81 36.91
C ALA A 14 -8.97 25.20 36.59
N ILE A 15 -8.13 24.98 37.61
CA ILE A 15 -6.84 24.30 37.46
C ILE A 15 -7.05 22.85 37.00
N LEU A 16 -7.96 22.11 37.63
CA LEU A 16 -8.27 20.73 37.24
C LEU A 16 -8.82 20.66 35.82
N GLN A 17 -9.67 21.61 35.42
CA GLN A 17 -10.21 21.68 34.06
C GLN A 17 -9.13 22.02 33.04
N TYR A 18 -8.15 22.86 33.39
CA TYR A 18 -7.00 23.15 32.55
C TYR A 18 -6.12 21.90 32.33
N TYR A 19 -5.81 21.16 33.40
CA TYR A 19 -5.02 19.92 33.31
C TYR A 19 -5.80 18.70 32.79
N ALA A 20 -7.11 18.84 32.54
CA ALA A 20 -7.88 17.85 31.80
C ALA A 20 -7.69 17.97 30.27
N TYR A 21 -6.99 19.01 29.80
CA TYR A 21 -6.66 19.25 28.39
C TYR A 21 -7.87 19.14 27.42
N PRO A 22 -8.99 19.83 27.67
CA PRO A 22 -10.17 19.74 26.80
C PRO A 22 -9.87 20.30 25.40
N THR A 23 -10.41 19.65 24.37
CA THR A 23 -10.24 20.04 22.95
C THR A 23 -11.59 20.40 22.31
N GLN A 24 -11.55 21.16 21.21
CA GLN A 24 -12.72 21.47 20.40
C GLN A 24 -12.46 21.12 18.94
N THR A 25 -13.41 20.46 18.29
CA THR A 25 -13.32 20.09 16.88
C THR A 25 -13.86 21.21 16.00
N LYS A 26 -13.06 21.68 15.05
CA LYS A 26 -13.50 22.58 13.98
C LYS A 26 -13.67 21.79 12.70
N VAL A 27 -14.87 21.80 12.13
CA VAL A 27 -15.17 21.19 10.82
C VAL A 27 -15.27 22.30 9.78
N GLU A 28 -14.53 22.16 8.68
CA GLU A 28 -14.52 23.12 7.58
C GLU A 28 -14.61 22.36 6.25
N VAL A 29 -15.50 22.78 5.37
CA VAL A 29 -15.58 22.25 4.00
C VAL A 29 -14.86 23.25 3.10
N ARG A 30 -13.73 22.83 2.53
CA ARG A 30 -12.97 23.63 1.57
C ARG A 30 -13.29 23.18 0.16
N LEU A 31 -13.56 24.16 -0.70
CA LEU A 31 -13.69 23.96 -2.14
C LEU A 31 -12.42 24.52 -2.78
N ASP A 32 -11.38 23.70 -2.79
CA ASP A 32 -10.12 24.07 -3.41
C ASP A 32 -10.24 23.95 -4.92
N ARG A 33 -9.84 24.99 -5.66
CA ARG A 33 -9.90 24.99 -7.14
C ARG A 33 -8.90 24.02 -7.78
N THR A 34 -7.88 23.64 -7.03
CA THR A 34 -6.83 22.72 -7.46
C THR A 34 -6.43 21.87 -6.27
N MET A 35 -6.39 20.55 -6.48
CA MET A 35 -5.92 19.59 -5.48
C MET A 35 -4.90 18.64 -6.10
N ILE A 36 -4.00 18.11 -5.28
CA ILE A 36 -3.13 17.02 -5.71
C ILE A 36 -4.02 15.79 -5.93
N PHE A 37 -3.88 15.13 -7.09
CA PHE A 37 -4.61 13.91 -7.37
C PHE A 37 -4.08 12.79 -6.46
N PRO A 38 -4.91 11.91 -5.89
CA PRO A 38 -4.41 10.84 -5.02
C PRO A 38 -3.45 9.90 -5.77
N ALA A 39 -2.63 9.17 -5.03
CA ALA A 39 -1.90 8.05 -5.61
C ALA A 39 -2.87 6.89 -5.86
N VAL A 40 -2.70 6.21 -6.99
CA VAL A 40 -3.54 5.08 -7.38
C VAL A 40 -2.65 3.88 -7.63
N THR A 41 -2.67 2.92 -6.70
CA THR A 41 -1.96 1.64 -6.85
C THR A 41 -2.88 0.62 -7.47
N VAL A 42 -2.37 -0.11 -8.45
CA VAL A 42 -3.05 -1.23 -9.11
C VAL A 42 -2.18 -2.47 -9.01
N CYS A 43 -2.77 -3.56 -8.52
CA CYS A 43 -2.16 -4.88 -8.49
C CYS A 43 -3.07 -5.88 -9.20
N SER A 44 -2.49 -6.95 -9.73
CA SER A 44 -3.27 -8.13 -10.14
C SER A 44 -3.83 -8.84 -8.90
N GLY A 45 -5.04 -9.41 -9.01
CA GLY A 45 -5.58 -10.31 -7.98
C GLY A 45 -4.81 -11.64 -7.85
N ASN A 46 -3.99 -11.96 -8.86
CA ASN A 46 -3.05 -13.07 -8.82
C ASN A 46 -1.61 -12.56 -8.81
N SER A 47 -0.79 -13.05 -7.89
CA SER A 47 0.54 -12.53 -7.63
C SER A 47 1.54 -12.84 -8.75
N TYR A 48 1.43 -14.02 -9.37
CA TYR A 48 2.41 -14.52 -10.33
C TYR A 48 1.78 -15.22 -11.52
N ARG A 49 2.45 -15.09 -12.66
CA ARG A 49 2.06 -15.74 -13.90
C ARG A 49 2.44 -17.23 -13.86
N TYR A 50 1.47 -18.11 -14.03
CA TYR A 50 1.68 -19.57 -14.03
C TYR A 50 2.70 -19.99 -15.10
N ASP A 51 2.63 -19.41 -16.30
CA ASP A 51 3.51 -19.71 -17.42
C ASP A 51 4.98 -19.29 -17.18
N LYS A 52 5.21 -18.30 -16.32
CA LYS A 52 6.54 -17.80 -15.98
C LYS A 52 7.13 -18.48 -14.75
N ILE A 53 6.30 -18.72 -13.74
CA ILE A 53 6.77 -19.27 -12.45
C ILE A 53 7.08 -20.77 -12.52
N ASN A 54 6.50 -21.52 -13.47
CA ASN A 54 6.72 -22.97 -13.60
C ASN A 54 8.22 -23.33 -13.75
N ALA A 55 8.97 -22.57 -14.56
CA ALA A 55 10.41 -22.81 -14.73
C ALA A 55 11.19 -22.59 -13.42
N SER A 56 10.90 -21.51 -12.70
CA SER A 56 11.52 -21.22 -11.40
C SER A 56 11.11 -22.26 -10.34
N LEU A 57 9.86 -22.71 -10.32
CA LEU A 57 9.37 -23.80 -9.46
C LEU A 57 10.12 -25.09 -9.70
N VAL A 58 10.26 -25.53 -10.96
CA VAL A 58 11.04 -26.72 -11.31
C VAL A 58 12.50 -26.57 -10.86
N SER A 59 13.10 -25.39 -11.07
CA SER A 59 14.48 -25.14 -10.63
C SER A 59 14.63 -25.23 -9.11
N PHE A 60 13.70 -24.66 -8.35
CA PHE A 60 13.69 -24.67 -6.89
C PHE A 60 13.45 -26.07 -6.34
N PHE A 61 12.51 -26.79 -6.96
CA PHE A 61 12.24 -28.17 -6.65
C PHE A 61 13.48 -29.06 -6.83
N ASN A 62 14.17 -28.93 -7.96
CA ASN A 62 15.41 -29.67 -8.25
C ASN A 62 16.54 -29.36 -7.26
N ARG A 63 16.51 -28.20 -6.57
CA ARG A 63 17.45 -27.88 -5.48
C ARG A 63 17.08 -28.56 -4.16
N LEU A 64 15.79 -28.77 -3.91
CA LEU A 64 15.29 -29.34 -2.66
C LEU A 64 15.26 -30.87 -2.66
N MET A 65 15.11 -31.51 -3.83
CA MET A 65 14.94 -32.96 -3.94
C MET A 65 15.79 -33.61 -5.04
N SER A 66 16.02 -34.92 -4.87
CA SER A 66 16.69 -35.79 -5.83
C SER A 66 15.94 -35.87 -7.18
N PRO A 67 16.65 -35.96 -8.33
CA PRO A 67 16.08 -35.85 -9.68
C PRO A 67 15.07 -36.95 -10.10
N ASN A 68 14.79 -37.93 -9.24
CA ASN A 68 13.93 -39.08 -9.55
C ASN A 68 12.52 -39.01 -8.96
N ALA A 69 12.13 -37.90 -8.35
CA ALA A 69 10.83 -37.79 -7.75
C ALA A 69 9.78 -37.28 -8.76
N THR A 70 8.82 -38.14 -9.09
CA THR A 70 7.67 -37.78 -9.93
C THR A 70 6.59 -37.18 -9.06
N PHE A 71 6.11 -35.99 -9.42
CA PHE A 71 5.17 -35.24 -8.59
C PHE A 71 3.90 -34.83 -9.31
N ASP A 72 2.81 -34.92 -8.55
CA ASP A 72 1.46 -34.48 -8.90
C ASP A 72 1.41 -32.94 -9.01
N GLN A 73 0.66 -32.41 -9.98
CA GLN A 73 0.49 -30.97 -10.17
C GLN A 73 -0.15 -30.28 -8.96
N ASN A 74 -0.95 -31.01 -8.17
CA ASN A 74 -1.50 -30.49 -6.92
C ASN A 74 -0.42 -30.20 -5.86
N LEU A 75 0.70 -30.93 -5.87
CA LEU A 75 1.80 -30.69 -4.95
C LEU A 75 2.66 -29.49 -5.40
N LEU A 76 2.81 -29.26 -6.71
CA LEU A 76 3.49 -28.08 -7.25
C LEU A 76 2.79 -26.79 -6.83
N ASN A 77 1.46 -26.80 -6.74
CA ASN A 77 0.68 -25.65 -6.28
C ASN A 77 1.00 -25.28 -4.82
N SER A 78 1.23 -26.27 -3.95
CA SER A 78 1.60 -26.07 -2.55
C SER A 78 3.05 -25.57 -2.36
N LEU A 79 3.88 -25.64 -3.39
CA LEU A 79 5.30 -25.25 -3.35
C LEU A 79 5.55 -23.79 -3.77
N VAL A 80 4.53 -23.10 -4.27
CA VAL A 80 4.62 -21.70 -4.70
C VAL A 80 5.01 -20.78 -3.54
N ILE A 81 4.33 -20.90 -2.40
CA ILE A 81 4.61 -20.06 -1.23
C ILE A 81 6.06 -20.27 -0.75
N PRO A 82 6.54 -21.52 -0.51
CA PRO A 82 7.94 -21.76 -0.18
C PRO A 82 8.95 -21.20 -1.20
N LEU A 83 8.68 -21.31 -2.50
CA LEU A 83 9.53 -20.74 -3.54
C LEU A 83 9.62 -19.22 -3.41
N VAL A 84 8.47 -18.56 -3.30
CA VAL A 84 8.38 -17.09 -3.24
C VAL A 84 9.15 -16.58 -2.01
N VAL A 85 8.97 -17.24 -0.86
CA VAL A 85 9.73 -16.93 0.36
C VAL A 85 11.24 -17.14 0.16
N ASP A 86 11.68 -18.20 -0.52
CA ASP A 86 13.09 -18.42 -0.85
C ASP A 86 13.65 -17.31 -1.76
N LEU A 87 12.91 -16.91 -2.79
CA LEU A 87 13.32 -15.84 -3.72
C LEU A 87 13.46 -14.49 -3.00
N PHE A 88 12.49 -14.14 -2.15
CA PHE A 88 12.60 -12.94 -1.31
C PHE A 88 13.77 -13.01 -0.34
N SER A 89 14.00 -14.18 0.28
CA SER A 89 15.13 -14.39 1.20
C SER A 89 16.49 -14.25 0.52
N ARG A 90 16.57 -14.52 -0.79
CA ARG A 90 17.76 -14.35 -1.62
C ARG A 90 17.94 -12.93 -2.14
N ASN A 91 17.00 -12.02 -1.85
CA ASN A 91 16.96 -10.67 -2.39
C ASN A 91 16.98 -10.64 -3.94
N GLN A 92 16.45 -11.69 -4.59
CA GLN A 92 16.35 -11.78 -6.05
C GLN A 92 15.04 -11.13 -6.52
N THR A 93 14.93 -9.82 -6.29
CA THR A 93 13.77 -9.01 -6.70
C THR A 93 13.55 -9.05 -8.21
N GLU A 94 14.63 -9.09 -9.01
CA GLU A 94 14.55 -9.18 -10.47
C GLU A 94 13.85 -10.47 -10.95
N GLU A 95 14.14 -11.61 -10.33
CA GLU A 95 13.49 -12.87 -10.70
C GLU A 95 11.99 -12.83 -10.33
N LEU A 96 11.65 -12.34 -9.15
CA LEU A 96 10.26 -12.14 -8.72
C LEU A 96 9.50 -11.19 -9.63
N VAL A 97 10.12 -10.08 -10.03
CA VAL A 97 9.56 -9.15 -11.00
C VAL A 97 9.27 -9.87 -12.31
N SER A 98 10.22 -10.65 -12.81
CA SER A 98 10.10 -11.31 -14.11
C SER A 98 8.96 -12.34 -14.19
N VAL A 99 8.60 -12.95 -13.06
CA VAL A 99 7.50 -13.94 -12.98
C VAL A 99 6.16 -13.33 -12.57
N GLY A 100 6.15 -12.08 -12.10
CA GLY A 100 4.93 -11.32 -11.81
C GLY A 100 4.25 -10.78 -13.06
N PHE A 101 3.03 -10.27 -12.90
CA PHE A 101 2.31 -9.58 -13.98
C PHE A 101 2.96 -8.23 -14.29
N GLN A 102 3.24 -7.97 -15.56
CA GLN A 102 3.82 -6.69 -15.99
C GLN A 102 2.72 -5.70 -16.36
N LEU A 103 2.95 -4.40 -16.08
CA LEU A 103 1.99 -3.36 -16.45
C LEU A 103 1.76 -3.34 -17.96
N SER A 104 2.81 -3.52 -18.77
CA SER A 104 2.72 -3.56 -20.24
C SER A 104 1.82 -4.67 -20.77
N ASP A 105 1.69 -5.77 -20.03
CA ASP A 105 0.87 -6.92 -20.43
C ASP A 105 -0.60 -6.72 -20.04
N MET A 106 -0.87 -5.87 -19.05
CA MET A 106 -2.21 -5.64 -18.51
C MET A 106 -2.81 -4.30 -18.95
N LEU A 107 -2.05 -3.23 -19.01
CA LEU A 107 -2.55 -1.88 -19.29
C LEU A 107 -2.72 -1.68 -20.80
N LEU A 108 -3.98 -1.70 -21.27
CA LEU A 108 -4.31 -1.47 -22.68
C LEU A 108 -4.33 0.02 -23.03
N SER A 109 -4.84 0.86 -22.14
CA SER A 109 -4.91 2.31 -22.34
C SER A 109 -4.90 3.04 -21.01
N CYS A 110 -4.19 4.17 -20.94
CA CYS A 110 -4.19 5.06 -19.79
C CYS A 110 -4.34 6.50 -20.29
N THR A 111 -5.32 7.23 -19.76
CA THR A 111 -5.45 8.67 -19.96
C THR A 111 -5.68 9.38 -18.64
N TYR A 112 -4.90 10.43 -18.38
CA TYR A 112 -5.12 11.39 -17.30
C TYR A 112 -5.35 12.76 -17.94
N ASN A 113 -6.53 13.34 -17.74
CA ASN A 113 -6.96 14.60 -18.39
C ASN A 113 -6.74 14.57 -19.91
N GLY A 114 -7.06 13.44 -20.54
CA GLY A 114 -6.90 13.22 -21.98
C GLY A 114 -5.46 12.98 -22.47
N LEU A 115 -4.45 13.05 -21.60
CA LEU A 115 -3.05 12.80 -21.94
C LEU A 115 -2.66 11.36 -21.57
N ASN A 116 -1.78 10.75 -22.39
CA ASN A 116 -1.27 9.42 -22.11
C ASN A 116 -0.51 9.39 -20.78
N CYS A 117 -0.84 8.41 -19.93
CA CYS A 117 -0.22 8.22 -18.61
C CYS A 117 0.45 6.85 -18.41
N ALA A 118 0.67 6.06 -19.47
CA ALA A 118 1.22 4.71 -19.34
C ALA A 118 2.66 4.68 -18.75
N ASP A 119 3.45 5.71 -19.03
CA ASP A 119 4.89 5.74 -18.68
C ASP A 119 5.20 6.38 -17.32
N VAL A 120 4.18 6.75 -16.54
CA VAL A 120 4.35 7.51 -15.28
C VAL A 120 3.99 6.72 -14.02
N PHE A 121 3.96 5.40 -14.14
CA PHE A 121 3.77 4.49 -13.02
C PHE A 121 5.10 4.14 -12.37
N THR A 122 5.12 4.06 -11.05
CA THR A 122 6.24 3.47 -10.30
C THR A 122 5.89 2.03 -9.96
N GLN A 123 6.77 1.10 -10.33
CA GLN A 123 6.62 -0.31 -9.96
C GLN A 123 7.02 -0.51 -8.50
N SER A 124 6.31 -1.41 -7.84
CA SER A 124 6.65 -1.92 -6.52
C SER A 124 6.29 -3.40 -6.44
N ILE A 125 6.93 -4.14 -5.55
CA ILE A 125 6.75 -5.59 -5.42
C ILE A 125 6.12 -5.90 -4.08
N SER A 126 5.00 -6.61 -4.14
CA SER A 126 4.31 -7.16 -2.99
C SER A 126 4.53 -8.64 -2.79
N ALA A 127 4.87 -9.02 -1.55
CA ALA A 127 4.95 -10.42 -1.16
C ALA A 127 3.59 -11.13 -1.29
N ALA A 128 2.50 -10.43 -1.07
CA ALA A 128 1.15 -10.98 -1.19
C ALA A 128 0.63 -10.90 -2.64
N LEU A 129 0.85 -9.77 -3.33
CA LEU A 129 0.18 -9.47 -4.61
C LEU A 129 1.12 -9.45 -5.83
N GLY A 130 2.41 -9.75 -5.66
CA GLY A 130 3.40 -9.69 -6.73
C GLY A 130 3.63 -8.26 -7.21
N ASN A 131 3.78 -8.07 -8.52
CA ASN A 131 4.04 -6.73 -9.07
C ASN A 131 2.80 -5.82 -8.96
N CYS A 132 3.01 -4.64 -8.39
CA CYS A 132 2.03 -3.57 -8.26
C CYS A 132 2.58 -2.28 -8.89
N PHE A 133 1.68 -1.43 -9.37
CA PHE A 133 2.04 -0.21 -10.10
C PHE A 133 1.28 0.98 -9.54
N THR A 134 1.99 2.03 -9.17
CA THR A 134 1.40 3.21 -8.53
C THR A 134 1.51 4.44 -9.44
N PHE A 135 0.36 4.98 -9.84
CA PHE A 135 0.25 6.29 -10.46
C PHE A 135 0.37 7.38 -9.40
N ASN A 136 1.11 8.44 -9.72
CA ASN A 136 1.22 9.64 -8.89
C ASN A 136 1.78 9.42 -7.46
N TRP A 137 2.71 8.48 -7.30
CA TRP A 137 3.42 8.30 -6.02
C TRP A 137 4.49 9.38 -5.83
N LYS A 138 4.71 9.88 -4.61
CA LYS A 138 5.67 10.98 -4.28
C LYS A 138 7.14 10.60 -4.48
N THR A 139 7.41 9.36 -4.87
CA THR A 139 8.72 8.95 -5.41
C THR A 139 8.99 9.59 -6.78
N SER A 140 7.94 9.96 -7.53
CA SER A 140 7.99 10.68 -8.81
C SER A 140 8.48 12.13 -8.66
N THR A 141 9.12 12.66 -9.71
CA THR A 141 9.66 14.04 -9.75
C THR A 141 8.58 15.13 -9.83
N LYS A 142 7.36 14.77 -10.25
CA LYS A 142 6.22 15.68 -10.36
C LYS A 142 4.92 14.97 -9.98
N LEU A 143 4.15 15.60 -9.09
CA LEU A 143 2.80 15.15 -8.75
C LEU A 143 1.77 15.69 -9.75
N PHE A 144 0.84 14.84 -10.15
CA PHE A 144 -0.33 15.20 -10.93
C PHE A 144 -1.36 15.90 -10.03
N THR A 145 -1.97 16.95 -10.56
CA THR A 145 -2.97 17.76 -9.89
C THR A 145 -4.24 17.78 -10.72
N ILE A 146 -5.37 17.82 -10.06
CA ILE A 146 -6.68 18.03 -10.67
C ILE A 146 -7.10 19.48 -10.43
N SER A 147 -7.61 20.13 -11.47
CA SER A 147 -8.09 21.51 -11.44
C SER A 147 -9.52 21.58 -11.98
N ASP A 148 -10.30 22.54 -11.47
CA ASP A 148 -11.69 22.82 -11.88
C ASP A 148 -12.69 21.68 -11.55
N PHE A 149 -13.29 21.75 -10.35
CA PHE A 149 -14.35 20.82 -9.91
C PHE A 149 -15.75 21.25 -10.40
N GLY A 150 -15.90 21.45 -11.70
CA GLY A 150 -17.18 21.77 -12.35
C GLY A 150 -18.09 20.54 -12.52
N GLU A 151 -19.40 20.77 -12.61
CA GLU A 151 -20.44 19.71 -12.66
C GLU A 151 -20.31 18.77 -13.88
N ASP A 152 -19.73 19.25 -15.00
CA ASP A 152 -19.55 18.50 -16.25
C ASP A 152 -18.21 17.74 -16.36
N ILE A 153 -17.40 17.71 -15.30
CA ILE A 153 -15.98 17.35 -15.37
C ILE A 153 -15.67 15.89 -14.96
N VAL A 154 -16.61 15.23 -14.29
CA VAL A 154 -16.45 13.87 -13.71
C VAL A 154 -15.98 12.81 -14.73
N LEU A 155 -16.21 13.02 -16.04
CA LEU A 155 -15.82 12.10 -17.11
C LEU A 155 -14.67 12.60 -18.01
N LYS A 156 -14.22 13.86 -17.86
CA LYS A 156 -13.21 14.47 -18.75
C LYS A 156 -11.86 14.77 -18.09
N GLU A 157 -11.82 15.06 -16.79
CA GLU A 157 -10.59 15.42 -16.05
C GLU A 157 -10.23 14.37 -14.98
N GLY A 158 -10.21 13.09 -15.36
CA GLY A 158 -9.91 11.99 -14.45
C GLY A 158 -8.86 11.03 -14.99
N LEU A 159 -8.48 10.08 -14.14
CA LEU A 159 -7.70 8.91 -14.55
C LEU A 159 -8.65 7.87 -15.13
N SER A 160 -8.47 7.55 -16.41
CA SER A 160 -9.21 6.48 -17.10
C SER A 160 -8.21 5.44 -17.58
N MET A 161 -8.44 4.19 -17.18
CA MET A 161 -7.58 3.06 -17.49
C MET A 161 -8.41 1.89 -18.00
N THR A 162 -7.88 1.20 -19.00
CA THR A 162 -8.45 -0.06 -19.50
C THR A 162 -7.41 -1.15 -19.31
N PHE A 163 -7.81 -2.25 -18.68
CA PHE A 163 -6.93 -3.38 -18.42
C PHE A 163 -7.38 -4.64 -19.15
N TYR A 164 -6.41 -5.39 -19.66
CA TYR A 164 -6.51 -6.78 -20.05
C TYR A 164 -6.10 -7.66 -18.86
N ILE A 165 -6.95 -8.63 -18.52
CA ILE A 165 -6.70 -9.59 -17.45
C ILE A 165 -6.51 -10.97 -18.08
N PRO A 166 -5.27 -11.46 -18.22
CA PRO A 166 -4.99 -12.74 -18.88
C PRO A 166 -5.27 -13.92 -17.94
N GLN A 167 -6.55 -14.26 -17.79
CA GLN A 167 -7.01 -15.31 -16.86
C GLN A 167 -6.41 -16.69 -17.16
N GLU A 168 -6.01 -16.94 -18.40
CA GLU A 168 -5.39 -18.18 -18.85
C GLU A 168 -4.02 -18.47 -18.24
N VAL A 169 -3.31 -17.44 -17.77
CA VAL A 169 -2.02 -17.58 -17.07
C VAL A 169 -2.13 -17.42 -15.57
N PHE A 170 -3.36 -17.36 -15.03
CA PHE A 170 -3.56 -17.28 -13.60
C PHE A 170 -3.23 -18.62 -12.96
N PHE A 171 -2.70 -18.56 -11.74
CA PHE A 171 -2.42 -19.76 -10.97
C PHE A 171 -3.75 -20.45 -10.60
N PRO A 172 -3.94 -21.76 -10.87
CA PRO A 172 -5.22 -22.45 -10.72
C PRO A 172 -5.59 -22.79 -9.26
N SER A 173 -5.18 -21.97 -8.29
CA SER A 173 -5.45 -22.14 -6.85
C SER A 173 -6.61 -21.27 -6.39
N SER A 174 -7.38 -21.75 -5.40
CA SER A 174 -8.53 -21.04 -4.83
C SER A 174 -8.19 -19.85 -3.93
N TRP A 175 -6.90 -19.52 -3.76
CA TRP A 175 -6.45 -18.38 -2.93
C TRP A 175 -6.33 -17.08 -3.71
N PHE A 176 -6.40 -17.13 -5.04
CA PHE A 176 -6.20 -15.95 -5.89
C PHE A 176 -7.51 -15.50 -6.50
N ASP A 177 -7.79 -14.21 -6.39
CA ASP A 177 -8.97 -13.60 -7.01
C ASP A 177 -8.70 -13.26 -8.47
N VAL A 178 -9.74 -13.35 -9.29
CA VAL A 178 -9.68 -12.96 -10.70
C VAL A 178 -10.11 -11.50 -10.83
N GLY A 179 -9.17 -10.63 -11.14
CA GLY A 179 -9.43 -9.20 -11.32
C GLY A 179 -8.23 -8.35 -10.95
N LEU A 180 -8.52 -7.11 -10.57
CA LEU A 180 -7.53 -6.15 -10.09
C LEU A 180 -7.85 -5.74 -8.66
N ILE A 181 -6.81 -5.36 -7.93
CA ILE A 181 -6.93 -4.71 -6.63
C ILE A 181 -6.44 -3.28 -6.81
N ILE A 182 -7.29 -2.30 -6.51
CA ILE A 182 -6.95 -0.88 -6.61
C ILE A 182 -6.98 -0.23 -5.23
N LEU A 183 -5.96 0.54 -4.90
CA LEU A 183 -5.88 1.35 -3.68
C LEU A 183 -5.73 2.82 -4.03
N LEU A 184 -6.57 3.66 -3.42
CA LEU A 184 -6.41 5.11 -3.39
C LEU A 184 -5.75 5.48 -2.06
N HIS A 185 -4.62 6.18 -2.11
CA HIS A 185 -3.88 6.59 -0.91
C HIS A 185 -3.20 7.95 -1.09
N ASP A 186 -2.68 8.51 0.00
CA ASP A 186 -1.92 9.77 -0.05
C ASP A 186 -0.58 9.55 -0.78
N ASN A 187 -0.09 10.59 -1.46
CA ASN A 187 1.06 10.43 -2.36
C ASN A 187 2.36 10.05 -1.63
N ASP A 188 2.53 10.41 -0.35
CA ASP A 188 3.64 9.98 0.52
C ASP A 188 3.35 8.70 1.31
N GLU A 189 2.17 8.11 1.20
CA GLU A 189 1.89 6.88 1.90
C GLU A 189 2.51 5.68 1.19
N LEU A 190 2.90 4.67 1.97
CA LEU A 190 3.24 3.37 1.43
C LEU A 190 1.94 2.69 0.95
N PRO A 191 1.84 2.25 -0.31
CA PRO A 191 0.66 1.54 -0.75
C PRO A 191 0.55 0.20 -0.01
N MET A 192 -0.60 -0.11 0.59
CA MET A 192 -0.90 -1.41 1.22
C MET A 192 -2.23 -2.00 0.70
N PRO A 193 -2.32 -2.31 -0.62
CA PRO A 193 -3.53 -2.83 -1.27
C PRO A 193 -4.01 -4.19 -0.76
N ASN A 194 -3.14 -4.98 -0.11
CA ASN A 194 -3.54 -6.24 0.54
C ASN A 194 -4.47 -6.01 1.74
N GLU A 195 -4.35 -4.88 2.44
CA GLU A 195 -5.21 -4.55 3.60
C GLU A 195 -6.47 -3.79 3.18
N ASN A 196 -6.28 -2.72 2.39
CA ASN A 196 -7.31 -1.70 2.15
C ASN A 196 -7.70 -1.57 0.66
N GLY A 197 -7.27 -2.51 -0.19
CA GLY A 197 -7.54 -2.49 -1.62
C GLY A 197 -9.00 -2.79 -1.96
N LEU A 198 -9.50 -2.13 -3.00
CA LEU A 198 -10.79 -2.39 -3.62
C LEU A 198 -10.63 -3.43 -4.73
N TYR A 199 -11.35 -4.53 -4.62
CA TYR A 199 -11.39 -5.57 -5.65
C TYR A 199 -12.29 -5.16 -6.81
N LEU A 200 -11.73 -5.17 -8.02
CA LEU A 200 -12.44 -4.85 -9.25
C LEU A 200 -12.54 -6.10 -10.12
N GLN A 201 -13.77 -6.57 -10.29
CA GLN A 201 -14.06 -7.68 -11.20
C GLN A 201 -13.80 -7.26 -12.67
N PRO A 202 -13.31 -8.18 -13.51
CA PRO A 202 -13.16 -7.94 -14.94
C PRO A 202 -14.53 -7.89 -15.66
N ALA A 203 -14.50 -7.53 -16.96
CA ALA A 203 -15.67 -7.45 -17.84
C ALA A 203 -16.74 -6.42 -17.44
N THR A 204 -16.42 -5.50 -16.53
CA THR A 204 -17.27 -4.36 -16.15
C THR A 204 -16.48 -3.06 -16.14
N SER A 205 -17.17 -1.93 -16.32
CA SER A 205 -16.60 -0.61 -16.10
C SER A 205 -16.89 -0.16 -14.67
N HIS A 206 -15.88 0.34 -13.97
CA HIS A 206 -15.97 0.80 -12.59
C HIS A 206 -15.74 2.31 -12.52
N LEU A 207 -16.71 3.06 -11.99
CA LEU A 207 -16.57 4.49 -11.73
C LEU A 207 -16.28 4.69 -10.24
N ILE A 208 -15.06 5.13 -9.93
CA ILE A 208 -14.62 5.38 -8.55
C ILE A 208 -14.57 6.89 -8.32
N THR A 209 -15.41 7.38 -7.42
CA THR A 209 -15.41 8.79 -7.00
C THR A 209 -14.65 8.95 -5.69
N TYR A 210 -13.82 9.98 -5.59
CA TYR A 210 -13.02 10.26 -4.41
C TYR A 210 -13.39 11.61 -3.80
N ARG A 211 -13.42 11.66 -2.46
CA ARG A 211 -13.53 12.90 -1.68
C ARG A 211 -12.44 12.92 -0.63
N LYS A 212 -11.56 13.92 -0.70
CA LYS A 212 -10.52 14.11 0.31
C LYS A 212 -11.13 14.56 1.64
N SER A 213 -10.70 13.92 2.73
CA SER A 213 -11.01 14.31 4.10
C SER A 213 -9.73 14.31 4.91
N GLU A 214 -9.32 15.47 5.40
CA GLU A 214 -8.15 15.61 6.27
C GLU A 214 -8.58 15.82 7.71
N THR A 215 -7.96 15.07 8.63
CA THR A 215 -8.14 15.26 10.07
C THR A 215 -6.80 15.64 10.68
N THR A 216 -6.77 16.74 11.42
CA THR A 216 -5.57 17.20 12.13
C THR A 216 -5.80 17.11 13.63
N PHE A 217 -4.85 16.51 14.34
CA PHE A 217 -4.90 16.32 15.78
C PHE A 217 -3.90 17.27 16.47
N LEU A 218 -4.25 17.73 17.67
CA LEU A 218 -3.34 18.53 18.50
C LEU A 218 -2.21 17.66 19.05
N PRO A 219 -0.98 18.18 19.24
CA PRO A 219 0.10 17.41 19.83
C PRO A 219 -0.15 17.06 21.30
N SER A 220 0.69 16.17 21.85
CA SER A 220 0.75 15.91 23.29
C SER A 220 0.91 17.22 24.07
N PRO A 221 0.19 17.43 25.19
CA PRO A 221 -0.61 16.45 25.95
C PRO A 221 -2.10 16.33 25.54
N TYR A 222 -2.56 17.03 24.52
CA TYR A 222 -3.98 17.04 24.13
C TYR A 222 -4.41 15.75 23.42
N THR A 223 -3.50 15.14 22.66
CA THR A 223 -3.69 13.82 22.06
C THR A 223 -2.40 12.99 22.15
N ASN A 224 -2.51 11.69 21.87
CA ASN A 224 -1.38 10.76 21.79
C ASN A 224 -0.89 10.54 20.34
N CYS A 225 -1.17 11.47 19.41
CA CYS A 225 -0.70 11.36 18.04
C CYS A 225 0.82 11.54 17.93
N THR A 226 1.44 10.74 17.07
CA THR A 226 2.87 10.83 16.72
C THR A 226 3.02 10.70 15.21
N SER A 227 3.93 11.48 14.64
CA SER A 227 4.42 11.30 13.26
C SER A 227 5.78 10.59 13.22
N ASN A 228 6.34 10.29 14.38
CA ASN A 228 7.65 9.65 14.50
C ASN A 228 7.48 8.13 14.63
N VAL A 229 8.22 7.41 13.79
CA VAL A 229 8.47 5.98 13.98
C VAL A 229 9.24 5.80 15.29
N ARG A 230 8.77 4.88 16.15
CA ARG A 230 9.44 4.54 17.40
C ARG A 230 10.85 4.01 17.14
N ASP A 231 11.76 4.24 18.09
CA ASP A 231 13.17 3.91 17.90
C ASP A 231 13.44 2.40 17.74
N ASP A 232 12.63 1.56 18.39
CA ASP A 232 12.68 0.10 18.25
C ASP A 232 12.25 -0.40 16.87
N LEU A 233 11.37 0.34 16.19
CA LEU A 233 10.91 0.04 14.82
C LEU A 233 11.77 0.71 13.74
N ARG A 234 12.62 1.66 14.14
CA ARG A 234 13.41 2.50 13.21
C ARG A 234 14.40 1.69 12.39
N ALA A 235 14.95 0.61 12.96
CA ALA A 235 15.86 -0.28 12.24
C ALA A 235 15.15 -0.98 11.08
N LEU A 236 13.98 -1.57 11.33
CA LEU A 236 13.13 -2.21 10.31
C LEU A 236 12.68 -1.19 9.26
N TYR A 237 12.17 -0.04 9.69
CA TYR A 237 11.80 1.05 8.79
C TYR A 237 12.96 1.46 7.88
N LYS A 238 14.17 1.59 8.42
CA LYS A 238 15.35 1.89 7.61
C LYS A 238 15.68 0.74 6.66
N THR A 239 15.80 -0.49 7.12
CA THR A 239 16.20 -1.62 6.25
C THR A 239 15.20 -1.92 5.13
N THR A 240 13.92 -1.60 5.32
CA THR A 240 12.87 -1.82 4.33
C THR A 240 12.84 -0.75 3.24
N PHE A 241 13.19 0.50 3.56
CA PHE A 241 13.00 1.66 2.67
C PHE A 241 14.31 2.36 2.26
N LEU A 242 15.47 1.75 2.55
CA LEU A 242 16.79 2.24 2.15
C LEU A 242 17.19 1.59 0.81
N ASP A 243 16.64 2.06 -0.31
CA ASP A 243 17.44 3.04 -1.03
C ASP A 243 17.45 4.37 -0.26
N SER A 244 18.65 4.88 0.03
CA SER A 244 18.89 6.08 0.86
C SER A 244 18.12 7.34 0.41
N THR A 245 17.53 7.30 -0.78
CA THR A 245 16.70 8.33 -1.41
C THR A 245 15.20 8.22 -1.12
N MET A 246 14.72 7.05 -0.65
CA MET A 246 13.29 6.72 -0.59
C MET A 246 12.70 6.78 0.83
N SER A 247 13.45 6.33 1.84
CA SER A 247 13.06 6.40 3.27
C SER A 247 12.75 7.81 3.82
N THR A 248 13.19 8.87 3.13
CA THR A 248 12.89 10.27 3.50
C THR A 248 11.63 10.83 2.84
N LYS A 249 11.00 10.07 1.94
CA LYS A 249 9.84 10.51 1.15
C LYS A 249 8.50 9.93 1.63
N ILE A 250 8.53 8.84 2.40
CA ILE A 250 7.33 8.14 2.88
C ILE A 250 6.90 8.69 4.24
N ALA A 251 5.61 8.97 4.40
CA ALA A 251 5.00 9.43 5.63
C ALA A 251 4.69 8.27 6.56
N TYR A 252 4.73 8.52 7.87
CA TYR A 252 4.25 7.57 8.87
C TYR A 252 2.72 7.46 8.80
N SER A 253 2.21 6.23 8.72
CA SER A 253 0.77 5.94 8.75
C SER A 253 0.46 4.82 9.77
N GLU A 254 -0.83 4.67 10.08
CA GLU A 254 -1.32 3.63 10.99
C GLU A 254 -1.02 2.23 10.42
N SER A 255 -1.34 1.97 9.15
CA SER A 255 -1.04 0.70 8.50
C SER A 255 0.47 0.37 8.53
N LEU A 256 1.33 1.35 8.26
CA LEU A 256 2.78 1.15 8.36
C LEU A 256 3.20 0.78 9.81
N CYS A 257 2.58 1.39 10.82
CA CYS A 257 2.88 1.05 12.20
C CYS A 257 2.48 -0.39 12.55
N LEU A 258 1.32 -0.84 12.08
CA LEU A 258 0.82 -2.20 12.31
C LEU A 258 1.71 -3.24 11.64
N GLU A 259 2.10 -3.00 10.39
CA GLU A 259 3.03 -3.87 9.65
C GLU A 259 4.39 -3.99 10.37
N LEU A 260 5.00 -2.86 10.76
CA LEU A 260 6.27 -2.89 11.49
C LEU A 260 6.14 -3.60 12.85
N CYS A 261 4.99 -3.47 13.51
CA CYS A 261 4.71 -4.14 14.77
C CYS A 261 4.63 -5.67 14.58
N GLU A 262 3.93 -6.13 13.54
CA GLU A 262 3.84 -7.54 13.19
C GLU A 262 5.23 -8.13 12.93
N GLN A 263 6.03 -7.47 12.10
CA GLN A 263 7.39 -7.91 11.76
C GLN A 263 8.28 -8.01 13.02
N THR A 264 8.16 -7.03 13.93
CA THR A 264 8.89 -7.05 15.21
C THR A 264 8.44 -8.20 16.10
N TYR A 265 7.14 -8.45 16.17
CA TYR A 265 6.58 -9.56 16.94
C TYR A 265 7.06 -10.90 16.40
N ILE A 266 6.97 -11.14 15.09
CA ILE A 266 7.45 -12.36 14.44
C ILE A 266 8.95 -12.55 14.68
N PHE A 267 9.74 -11.50 14.52
CA PHE A 267 11.17 -11.55 14.80
C PHE A 267 11.46 -11.94 16.25
N SER A 268 10.70 -11.40 17.21
CA SER A 268 10.87 -11.75 18.64
C SER A 268 10.59 -13.22 18.95
N GLN A 269 9.64 -13.85 18.24
CA GLN A 269 9.23 -15.23 18.48
C GLN A 269 10.05 -16.24 17.67
N CYS A 270 10.38 -15.89 16.42
CA CYS A 270 10.90 -16.83 15.43
C CYS A 270 12.32 -16.50 14.96
N SER A 271 12.87 -15.34 15.34
CA SER A 271 14.18 -14.85 14.86
C SER A 271 14.30 -14.73 13.34
N CYS A 272 13.16 -14.52 12.66
CA CYS A 272 13.07 -14.28 11.23
C CYS A 272 12.09 -13.13 10.94
N ILE A 273 12.17 -12.56 9.73
CA ILE A 273 11.21 -11.56 9.23
C ILE A 273 10.44 -12.16 8.06
N LEU A 274 9.20 -11.70 7.85
CA LEU A 274 8.47 -12.06 6.64
C LEU A 274 8.98 -11.21 5.46
N PRO A 275 8.90 -11.72 4.22
CA PRO A 275 9.03 -10.88 3.04
C PRO A 275 8.02 -9.73 3.12
N MET A 276 8.52 -8.50 3.21
CA MET A 276 7.66 -7.35 3.43
C MET A 276 6.77 -7.06 2.21
N PRO A 277 5.60 -6.46 2.41
CA PRO A 277 4.59 -6.31 1.38
C PRO A 277 4.93 -5.30 0.30
N PHE A 278 5.98 -4.46 0.41
CA PHE A 278 6.37 -3.49 -0.62
C PHE A 278 7.87 -3.20 -0.65
N PHE A 279 8.53 -3.55 -1.76
CA PHE A 279 9.84 -3.02 -2.15
C PHE A 279 9.67 -2.16 -3.41
N ALA A 280 10.38 -1.05 -3.50
CA ALA A 280 10.41 -0.17 -4.66
C ALA A 280 11.84 0.08 -5.10
#